data_AF-A0A950TDM1-F1
#
_entry.id   AF-A0A950TDM1-F1
#
_cell.length_a   1.000
_cell.length_b   1.000
_cell.length_c   1.000
_cell.angle_alpha   90.00
_cell.angle_beta   90.00
_cell.angle_gamma   90.00
#
_symmetry.space_group_name_H-M   'P 1'
#
loop_
_entity.id
_entity.type
_entity.pdbx_description
1 polymer ?
#
loop_
_entity_poly.entity_id
_entity_poly.type
_entity_poly.pdbx_seq_one_letter_code
_entity_poly.pdbx_strand_id
1 'polypeptide(L)'
;MSLQAELSTRAPDEDSVKRRQILDGAMRVFLDKGFDAASMGEIARAAGVSKGTLYVYFDDKLTLFDAMVQERCKVHVERVFEFDHADHAVEAVLTRFGIDFATVMCRPEGLSGVRTV
;
A
#
# COMPACT_ATOMS: atom_id res chain seq x y z
N MET A 1 36.14 13.41 -19.53
CA MET A 1 35.96 12.65 -18.27
C MET A 1 34.77 13.26 -17.54
N SER A 2 33.54 13.26 -18.06
CA SER A 2 32.69 12.16 -18.54
C SER A 2 32.46 11.09 -17.48
N LEU A 3 31.45 11.30 -16.63
CA LEU A 3 30.44 10.33 -16.18
C LEU A 3 29.70 10.91 -14.96
N GLN A 4 28.58 11.64 -15.14
CA GLN A 4 27.62 11.86 -14.05
C GLN A 4 26.22 12.36 -14.49
N ALA A 5 25.83 12.24 -15.75
CA ALA A 5 24.58 12.81 -16.27
C ALA A 5 23.65 11.77 -16.92
N GLU A 6 23.42 10.61 -16.31
CA GLU A 6 22.52 9.57 -16.84
C GLU A 6 21.44 9.07 -15.86
N LEU A 7 21.14 9.80 -14.78
CA LEU A 7 20.08 9.43 -13.84
C LEU A 7 19.02 10.53 -13.70
N SER A 8 18.37 10.93 -14.80
CA SER A 8 17.09 11.65 -14.71
C SER A 8 16.38 11.72 -16.07
N THR A 9 15.86 10.60 -16.56
CA THR A 9 14.96 10.59 -17.73
C THR A 9 13.96 9.43 -17.67
N ARG A 10 13.62 8.96 -16.47
CA ARG A 10 12.49 8.05 -16.34
C ARG A 10 11.22 8.90 -16.41
N ALA A 11 10.34 8.62 -17.37
CA ALA A 11 9.06 9.30 -17.45
C ALA A 11 8.34 9.12 -16.09
N PRO A 12 7.77 10.18 -15.49
CA PRO A 12 7.15 10.11 -14.16
C PRO A 12 6.07 9.02 -14.05
N ASP A 13 5.46 8.65 -15.17
CA ASP A 13 4.49 7.55 -15.26
C ASP A 13 5.13 6.18 -15.00
N GLU A 14 6.26 5.86 -15.64
CA GLU A 14 6.94 4.56 -15.48
C GLU A 14 7.45 4.32 -14.06
N ASP A 15 7.91 5.39 -13.40
CA ASP A 15 8.41 5.32 -12.04
C ASP A 15 7.28 5.02 -11.04
N SER A 16 6.12 5.65 -11.27
CA SER A 16 4.90 5.41 -10.48
C SER A 16 4.34 4.00 -10.68
N VAL A 17 4.38 3.47 -11.91
CA VAL A 17 3.92 2.12 -12.25
C VAL A 17 4.78 1.07 -11.55
N LYS A 18 6.11 1.20 -11.59
CA LYS A 18 7.01 0.25 -10.92
C LYS A 18 6.88 0.30 -9.42
N ARG A 19 6.76 1.50 -8.85
CA ARG A 19 6.50 1.65 -7.41
C ARG A 19 5.23 0.92 -7.01
N ARG A 20 4.13 1.12 -7.75
CA ARG A 20 2.85 0.44 -7.49
C ARG A 20 2.95 -1.09 -7.63
N GLN A 21 3.62 -1.57 -8.67
CA GLN A 21 3.88 -2.99 -8.88
C GLN A 21 4.64 -3.62 -7.69
N ILE A 22 5.61 -2.91 -7.12
CA ILE A 22 6.33 -3.36 -5.91
C ILE A 22 5.41 -3.41 -4.71
N LEU A 23 4.59 -2.37 -4.48
CA LEU A 23 3.64 -2.34 -3.36
C LEU A 23 2.60 -3.46 -3.45
N ASP A 24 2.11 -3.77 -4.65
CA ASP A 24 1.15 -4.87 -4.87
C ASP A 24 1.80 -6.24 -4.59
N GLY A 25 3.04 -6.43 -5.01
CA GLY A 25 3.81 -7.64 -4.69
C GLY A 25 4.08 -7.78 -3.19
N ALA A 26 4.43 -6.67 -2.54
CA ALA A 26 4.65 -6.62 -1.09
C ALA A 26 3.38 -7.01 -0.33
N MET A 27 2.23 -6.46 -0.73
CA MET A 27 0.93 -6.77 -0.13
C MET A 27 0.65 -8.26 -0.15
N ARG A 28 0.81 -8.93 -1.29
CA ARG A 28 0.56 -10.37 -1.39
C ARG A 28 1.44 -11.17 -0.44
N VAL A 29 2.73 -10.85 -0.37
CA VAL A 29 3.69 -11.58 0.48
C VAL A 29 3.43 -11.32 1.96
N PHE A 30 3.18 -10.06 2.35
CA PHE A 30 2.88 -9.72 3.74
C PHE A 30 1.56 -10.32 4.22
N LEU A 31 0.52 -10.36 3.38
CA LEU A 31 -0.76 -10.98 3.74
C LEU A 31 -0.67 -12.51 3.85
N ASP A 32 0.19 -13.15 3.06
CA ASP A 32 0.40 -14.60 3.07
C ASP A 32 1.27 -15.06 4.24
N LYS A 33 2.34 -14.30 4.55
CA LYS A 33 3.41 -14.74 5.46
C LYS A 33 3.52 -13.94 6.76
N GLY A 34 2.87 -12.78 6.84
CA GLY A 34 3.15 -11.79 7.87
C GLY A 34 4.44 -11.02 7.61
N PHE A 35 4.67 -9.96 8.39
CA PHE A 35 5.84 -9.08 8.21
C PHE A 35 7.16 -9.79 8.49
N ASP A 36 7.27 -10.53 9.60
CA ASP A 36 8.53 -11.12 10.04
C ASP A 36 9.06 -12.18 9.08
N ALA A 37 8.20 -13.10 8.64
CA ALA A 37 8.58 -14.18 7.74
C ALA A 37 8.76 -13.75 6.28
N ALA A 38 8.24 -12.58 5.89
CA ALA A 38 8.43 -12.03 4.55
C ALA A 38 9.87 -11.52 4.35
N SER A 39 10.45 -11.82 3.19
CA SER A 39 11.76 -11.29 2.78
C SER A 39 11.67 -10.37 1.56
N MET A 40 12.59 -9.40 1.49
CA MET A 40 12.73 -8.49 0.33
C MET A 40 12.91 -9.25 -0.99
N GLY A 41 13.54 -10.42 -0.97
CA GLY A 41 13.73 -11.24 -2.16
C GLY A 41 12.45 -11.90 -2.67
N GLU A 42 11.60 -12.36 -1.76
CA GLU A 42 10.30 -12.92 -2.13
C GLU A 42 9.37 -11.84 -2.67
N ILE A 43 9.43 -10.64 -2.08
CA ILE A 43 8.65 -9.49 -2.56
C ILE A 43 9.08 -9.09 -3.97
N ALA A 44 10.39 -8.98 -4.23
CA ALA A 44 10.90 -8.70 -5.58
C ALA A 44 10.38 -9.72 -6.61
N ARG A 45 10.41 -11.02 -6.24
CA ARG A 45 9.87 -12.10 -7.09
C ARG A 45 8.35 -11.96 -7.30
N ALA A 46 7.59 -11.68 -6.25
CA ALA A 46 6.13 -11.53 -6.32
C ALA A 46 5.72 -10.30 -7.15
N ALA A 47 6.50 -9.23 -7.09
CA ALA A 47 6.34 -8.04 -7.89
C ALA A 47 6.85 -8.21 -9.33
N GLY A 48 7.60 -9.26 -9.66
CA GLY A 48 8.20 -9.44 -11.00
C GLY A 48 9.31 -8.43 -11.30
N VAL A 49 10.02 -7.95 -10.29
CA VAL A 49 11.15 -7.01 -10.42
C VAL A 49 12.45 -7.63 -9.92
N SER A 50 13.59 -7.07 -10.31
CA SER A 50 14.88 -7.50 -9.74
C SER A 50 15.04 -6.99 -8.30
N LYS A 51 15.86 -7.65 -7.48
CA LYS A 51 16.19 -7.16 -6.13
C LYS A 51 16.80 -5.76 -6.18
N GLY A 52 17.72 -5.51 -7.11
CA GLY A 52 18.33 -4.20 -7.29
C GLY A 52 17.30 -3.12 -7.62
N THR A 53 16.33 -3.44 -8.48
CA THR A 53 15.20 -2.53 -8.76
C THR A 53 14.40 -2.25 -7.51
N LEU A 54 14.07 -3.26 -6.70
CA LEU A 54 13.32 -3.07 -5.47
C LEU A 54 14.07 -2.17 -4.48
N TYR A 55 15.37 -2.37 -4.29
CA TYR A 55 16.21 -1.54 -3.42
C TYR A 55 16.42 -0.11 -3.92
N VAL A 56 16.19 0.19 -5.20
CA VAL A 56 16.16 1.59 -5.69
C VAL A 56 14.92 2.34 -5.17
N TYR A 57 13.81 1.63 -4.93
CA TYR A 57 12.57 2.25 -4.43
C TYR A 57 12.44 2.18 -2.91
N PHE A 58 12.95 1.12 -2.28
CA PHE A 58 12.78 0.87 -0.85
C PHE A 58 14.05 0.26 -0.26
N ASP A 59 14.71 1.01 0.61
CA ASP A 59 15.98 0.62 1.22
C ASP A 59 15.85 -0.60 2.13
N ASP A 60 14.68 -0.77 2.75
CA ASP A 60 14.43 -1.84 3.72
C ASP A 60 12.95 -2.27 3.75
N LYS A 61 12.71 -3.38 4.47
CA LYS A 61 11.38 -4.03 4.57
C LYS A 61 10.36 -3.16 5.32
N LEU A 62 10.79 -2.39 6.32
CA LEU A 62 9.93 -1.52 7.12
C LEU A 62 9.47 -0.32 6.29
N THR A 63 10.40 0.35 5.60
CA THR A 63 10.09 1.46 4.68
C THR A 63 9.11 1.05 3.59
N LEU A 64 9.27 -0.16 3.03
CA LEU A 64 8.33 -0.74 2.08
C LEU A 64 6.95 -1.00 2.69
N PHE A 65 6.91 -1.58 3.89
CA PHE A 65 5.67 -1.86 4.60
C PHE A 65 4.90 -0.58 4.94
N ASP A 66 5.58 0.44 5.46
CA ASP A 66 4.97 1.74 5.78
C ASP A 66 4.38 2.40 4.53
N ALA A 67 5.12 2.41 3.42
CA ALA A 67 4.63 2.95 2.16
C ALA A 67 3.40 2.20 1.64
N MET A 68 3.38 0.87 1.78
CA MET A 68 2.23 0.04 1.40
C MET A 68 1.01 0.34 2.26
N VAL A 69 1.18 0.41 3.59
CA VAL A 69 0.10 0.74 4.52
C VAL A 69 -0.47 2.12 4.24
N GLN A 70 0.38 3.13 4.01
CA GLN A 70 -0.06 4.48 3.68
C GLN A 70 -0.88 4.52 2.38
N GLU A 71 -0.43 3.85 1.31
CA GLU A 71 -1.17 3.80 0.04
C GLU A 71 -2.54 3.14 0.23
N ARG A 72 -2.61 2.05 1.00
CA ARG A 72 -3.86 1.35 1.29
C ARG A 72 -4.81 2.19 2.16
N CYS A 73 -4.27 2.85 3.18
CA CYS A 73 -5.04 3.72 4.05
C CYS A 73 -5.64 4.89 3.26
N LYS A 74 -4.92 5.53 2.34
CA LYS A 74 -5.48 6.60 1.50
C LYS A 74 -6.73 6.14 0.73
N VAL A 75 -6.66 5.00 0.06
CA VAL A 75 -7.78 4.44 -0.73
C VAL A 75 -9.00 4.11 0.14
N HIS A 76 -8.79 3.67 1.37
CA HIS A 76 -9.88 3.31 2.28
C HIS A 76 -10.42 4.49 3.09
N VAL A 77 -9.56 5.42 3.51
CA VAL A 77 -9.93 6.61 4.28
C VAL A 77 -10.78 7.54 3.42
N GLU A 78 -10.43 7.75 2.15
CA GLU A 78 -11.23 8.56 1.23
C GLU A 78 -12.66 8.00 1.05
N ARG A 79 -12.83 6.68 1.03
CA ARG A 79 -14.17 6.06 0.86
C ARG A 79 -15.01 6.03 2.13
N VAL A 80 -14.39 6.05 3.31
CA VAL A 80 -15.07 5.86 4.59
C VAL A 80 -15.31 7.17 5.33
N PHE A 81 -14.46 8.19 5.09
CA PHE A 81 -14.54 9.47 5.80
C PHE A 81 -15.02 10.65 4.93
N GLU A 82 -15.53 10.39 3.73
CA GLU A 82 -16.24 11.40 2.95
C GLU A 82 -17.64 11.63 3.53
N PHE A 83 -17.73 12.58 4.44
CA PHE A 83 -18.99 13.01 5.04
C PHE A 83 -19.44 14.31 4.39
N ASP A 84 -20.69 14.35 3.96
CA ASP A 84 -21.34 15.64 3.69
C ASP A 84 -21.57 16.36 5.01
N HIS A 85 -20.80 17.41 5.28
CA HIS A 85 -20.93 18.24 6.48
C HIS A 85 -22.24 19.02 6.54
N ALA A 86 -23.00 19.09 5.43
CA ALA A 86 -24.33 19.68 5.38
C ALA A 86 -25.45 18.67 5.76
N ASP A 87 -25.13 17.38 5.90
CA ASP A 87 -26.07 16.35 6.33
C ASP A 87 -26.23 16.39 7.86
N HIS A 88 -27.31 17.04 8.32
CA HIS A 88 -27.62 17.15 9.74
C HIS A 88 -28.33 15.91 10.33
N ALA A 89 -28.59 14.88 9.52
CA ALA A 89 -29.18 13.62 9.99
C ALA A 89 -28.10 12.72 10.62
N VAL A 90 -27.55 13.15 11.76
CA VAL A 90 -26.41 12.52 12.44
C VAL A 90 -26.60 11.01 12.63
N GLU A 91 -27.79 10.56 13.02
CA GLU A 91 -28.09 9.14 13.18
C GLU A 91 -27.96 8.35 11.87
N ALA A 92 -28.47 8.89 10.76
CA ALA A 92 -28.38 8.26 9.45
C ALA A 92 -26.94 8.25 8.93
N VAL A 93 -26.19 9.33 9.14
CA VAL A 93 -24.77 9.46 8.78
C VAL A 93 -23.93 8.44 9.54
N LEU A 94 -24.09 8.35 10.87
CA LEU A 94 -23.36 7.40 11.71
C LEU A 94 -23.72 5.95 11.38
N THR A 95 -24.99 5.68 11.03
CA THR A 95 -25.42 4.34 10.61
C THR A 95 -24.77 3.94 9.30
N ARG A 96 -24.76 4.81 8.29
CA ARG A 96 -24.10 4.55 6.98
C ARG A 96 -22.60 4.36 7.15
N PHE A 97 -21.95 5.25 7.92
CA PHE A 97 -20.54 5.10 8.26
C PHE A 97 -20.23 3.78 8.96
N GLY A 98 -21.02 3.40 9.96
CA GLY A 98 -20.82 2.15 10.69
C GLY A 98 -20.89 0.93 9.78
N ILE A 99 -21.81 0.92 8.82
CA ILE A 99 -21.95 -0.16 7.83
C ILE A 99 -20.76 -0.17 6.86
N ASP A 100 -20.35 0.97 6.33
CA ASP A 100 -19.25 1.08 5.38
C ASP A 100 -17.91 0.72 6.05
N PHE A 101 -17.69 1.21 7.27
CA PHE A 101 -16.54 0.88 8.10
C PHE A 101 -16.50 -0.61 8.43
N ALA A 102 -17.62 -1.19 8.89
CA ALA A 102 -17.70 -2.63 9.16
C ALA A 102 -17.47 -3.46 7.89
N THR A 103 -17.97 -3.02 6.73
CA THR A 103 -17.76 -3.71 5.45
C THR A 103 -16.28 -3.68 5.03
N VAL A 104 -15.59 -2.56 5.24
CA VAL A 104 -14.16 -2.45 4.94
C VAL A 104 -13.31 -3.25 5.92
N MET A 105 -13.62 -3.17 7.21
CA MET A 105 -12.84 -3.83 8.27
C MET A 105 -13.09 -5.34 8.35
N CYS A 106 -14.31 -5.81 8.12
CA CYS A 106 -14.69 -7.22 8.21
C CYS A 106 -14.52 -7.98 6.90
N ARG A 107 -13.99 -7.36 5.84
CA ARG A 107 -13.50 -8.08 4.66
C ARG A 107 -12.30 -8.95 5.04
N PRO A 108 -12.15 -10.14 4.44
CA PRO A 108 -11.05 -11.05 4.75
C PRO A 108 -9.67 -10.40 4.54
N GLU A 109 -9.54 -9.44 3.60
CA GLU A 109 -8.32 -8.67 3.39
C GLU A 109 -8.13 -7.52 4.40
N GLY A 110 -9.21 -7.07 5.05
CA GLY A 110 -9.19 -6.01 6.07
C GLY A 110 -8.46 -6.43 7.34
N LEU A 111 -8.75 -7.65 7.81
CA LEU A 111 -8.22 -8.22 9.04
C LEU A 111 -6.77 -8.71 8.94
N SER A 112 -6.29 -9.06 7.75
CA SER A 112 -4.91 -9.50 7.55
C SER A 112 -3.88 -8.39 7.78
N GLY A 113 -4.26 -7.11 7.68
CA GLY A 113 -3.39 -5.99 8.07
C GLY A 113 -3.23 -5.82 9.59
N VAL A 114 -4.17 -6.33 10.39
CA VAL A 114 -4.19 -6.19 11.86
C VAL A 114 -3.46 -7.34 12.55
N ARG A 115 -3.24 -8.47 11.86
CA ARG A 115 -2.57 -9.67 12.39
C ARG A 115 -1.04 -9.67 12.23
N THR A 116 -0.44 -8.49 12.12
CA THR A 116 1.01 -8.34 11.95
C THR A 116 1.74 -8.32 13.30
N VAL A 117 1.42 -9.28 14.17
CA VAL A 117 2.11 -9.58 15.44
C VAL A 117 2.22 -11.08 15.62
#